data_AF-A0A8J4TFE4-F1
#
_entry.id   AF-A0A8J4TFE4-F1
#
_cell.length_a   1.000
_cell.length_b   1.000
_cell.length_c   1.000
_cell.angle_alpha   90.00
_cell.angle_beta   90.00
_cell.angle_gamma   90.00
#
_symmetry.space_group_name_H-M   'P 1'
#
loop_
_entity.id
_entity.type
_entity.pdbx_description
1 polymer ?
#
loop_
_entity_poly.entity_id
_entity_poly.type
_entity_poly.pdbx_seq_one_letter_code
_entity_poly.pdbx_strand_id
1 'polypeptide(L)'
;TLDVRLMGCQDLLENVPGRSKAVTASLPSWSPSDTRSSFMSRHSRSRSLSKTDELSNEISAVLKLDNTVVGQTSWKPISNQSWDQKFTLELDRSRELEISVYWRDWRSLCAVKFLRLEDFLDNQRHGMCLYLEPQGTLFAEVTFFNPVIERRTKLRRQKKIFSKQQ
;
A
#
# COMPACT_ATOMS: atom_id res chain seq x y z
N THR A 1 -13.42 5.14 -7.72
CA THR A 1 -12.60 4.13 -7.02
C THR A 1 -11.22 4.09 -7.63
N LEU A 2 -10.26 3.52 -6.90
CA LEU A 2 -8.91 3.25 -7.38
C LEU A 2 -8.65 1.75 -7.26
N ASP A 3 -8.42 1.08 -8.37
CA ASP A 3 -7.89 -0.29 -8.34
C ASP A 3 -6.37 -0.23 -8.27
N VAL A 4 -5.80 -0.92 -7.27
CA VAL A 4 -4.35 -1.01 -7.05
C VAL A 4 -3.99 -2.49 -7.00
N ARG A 5 -3.05 -2.92 -7.84
CA ARG A 5 -2.48 -4.27 -7.83
C ARG A 5 -1.01 -4.19 -7.43
N LEU A 6 -0.66 -4.74 -6.27
CA LEU A 6 0.73 -4.82 -5.82
C LEU A 6 1.29 -6.20 -6.19
N MET A 7 2.22 -6.22 -7.14
CA MET A 7 2.83 -7.46 -7.62
C MET A 7 3.92 -7.94 -6.65
N GLY A 8 4.89 -7.07 -6.36
CA GLY A 8 6.04 -7.42 -5.53
C GLY A 8 7.01 -6.25 -5.39
N CYS A 9 8.09 -6.47 -4.65
CA CYS A 9 9.13 -5.46 -4.39
C CYS A 9 10.51 -6.11 -4.36
N GLN A 10 11.54 -5.37 -4.78
CA GLN A 10 12.94 -5.78 -4.84
C GLN A 10 13.86 -4.64 -4.36
N ASP A 11 15.14 -4.95 -4.16
CA ASP A 11 16.22 -3.99 -3.82
C ASP A 11 15.97 -3.13 -2.57
N LEU A 12 15.15 -3.62 -1.63
CA LEU A 12 14.82 -2.93 -0.38
C LEU A 12 16.05 -2.74 0.52
N LEU A 13 16.02 -1.67 1.33
CA LEU A 13 17.06 -1.43 2.32
C LEU A 13 17.06 -2.53 3.40
N GLU A 14 18.12 -3.35 3.41
CA GLU A 14 18.28 -4.42 4.40
C GLU A 14 18.83 -3.91 5.74
N ASN A 15 19.75 -2.94 5.72
CA ASN A 15 20.39 -2.39 6.91
C ASN A 15 19.83 -0.99 7.22
N VAL A 16 18.89 -0.90 8.18
CA VAL A 16 18.22 0.37 8.54
C VAL A 16 19.04 1.08 9.64
N PRO A 17 19.68 2.25 9.35
CA PRO A 17 20.53 2.92 10.32
C PRO A 17 19.77 3.36 11.59
N GLY A 18 20.44 3.27 12.74
CA GLY A 18 19.88 3.70 14.03
C GLY A 18 18.83 2.75 14.63
N ARG A 19 18.36 1.73 13.91
CA ARG A 19 17.54 0.64 14.47
C ARG A 19 18.46 -0.50 14.92
N SER A 20 18.18 -1.06 16.08
CA SER A 20 18.89 -2.23 16.59
C SER A 20 17.94 -3.11 17.41
N LYS A 21 18.21 -4.42 17.42
CA LYS A 21 17.38 -5.44 18.10
C LYS A 21 17.16 -5.17 19.60
N ALA A 22 17.99 -4.34 20.24
CA ALA A 22 17.86 -3.98 21.65
C ALA A 22 16.58 -3.19 21.98
N VAL A 23 15.93 -2.56 20.99
CA VAL A 23 14.66 -1.84 21.16
C VAL A 23 13.57 -2.55 20.39
N THR A 24 12.81 -3.42 21.07
CA THR A 24 11.59 -4.02 20.52
C THR A 24 10.49 -2.97 20.42
N ALA A 25 10.46 -2.24 19.30
CA ALA A 25 9.32 -1.41 18.95
C ALA A 25 8.09 -2.31 18.75
N SER A 26 7.02 -2.05 19.50
CA SER A 26 5.75 -2.77 19.35
C SER A 26 5.16 -2.47 17.97
N LEU A 27 5.12 -3.48 17.09
CA LEU A 27 4.44 -3.38 15.81
C LEU A 27 2.94 -3.12 16.02
N PRO A 28 2.28 -2.30 15.17
CA PRO A 28 0.82 -2.13 15.24
C PRO A 28 0.12 -3.47 14.95
N SER A 29 -0.50 -4.03 15.99
CA SER A 29 -1.17 -5.33 15.94
C SER A 29 -2.59 -5.20 15.39
N TRP A 30 -2.71 -5.14 14.05
CA TRP A 30 -4.00 -5.25 13.35
C TRP A 30 -4.01 -6.49 12.45
N SER A 31 -4.23 -7.65 13.07
CA SER A 31 -4.59 -8.89 12.39
C SER A 31 -6.07 -9.20 12.69
N PRO A 32 -6.93 -9.45 11.70
CA PRO A 32 -8.37 -9.67 11.91
C PRO A 32 -8.70 -11.09 12.40
N SER A 33 -7.76 -11.72 13.10
CA SER A 33 -7.86 -13.09 13.61
C SER A 33 -6.80 -13.33 14.69
N ASP A 34 -7.12 -13.00 15.94
CA ASP A 34 -6.91 -13.95 17.04
C ASP A 34 -7.62 -13.51 18.32
N THR A 35 -8.44 -14.42 18.84
CA THR A 35 -9.19 -14.23 20.09
C THR A 35 -8.43 -14.90 21.23
N ARG A 36 -8.20 -14.16 22.33
CA ARG A 36 -7.60 -14.62 23.61
C ARG A 36 -6.06 -14.77 23.56
N SER A 37 -5.30 -14.18 24.47
CA SER A 37 -5.42 -14.40 25.92
C SER A 37 -4.60 -13.41 26.74
N SER A 38 -4.88 -13.32 28.04
CA SER A 38 -4.30 -12.34 28.98
C SER A 38 -3.23 -12.96 29.88
N PHE A 39 -2.26 -12.16 30.33
CA PHE A 39 -1.53 -12.29 31.61
C PHE A 39 -0.74 -13.60 31.91
N MET A 40 0.59 -13.51 32.07
CA MET A 40 1.31 -13.73 33.35
C MET A 40 2.85 -13.79 33.19
N SER A 41 3.56 -13.71 34.33
CA SER A 41 4.99 -13.40 34.49
C SER A 41 5.92 -14.60 34.70
N ARG A 42 7.23 -14.42 34.44
CA ARG A 42 8.43 -14.78 35.27
C ARG A 42 9.63 -15.41 34.52
N HIS A 43 10.76 -14.70 34.61
CA HIS A 43 12.13 -15.16 34.91
C HIS A 43 12.63 -16.55 34.45
N SER A 44 13.68 -16.58 33.63
CA SER A 44 14.70 -17.65 33.61
C SER A 44 16.03 -17.15 33.06
N ARG A 45 17.17 -17.75 33.46
CA ARG A 45 18.53 -17.35 33.03
C ARG A 45 19.21 -18.47 32.20
N SER A 46 19.58 -18.16 30.96
CA SER A 46 20.57 -18.88 30.11
C SER A 46 21.28 -17.85 29.19
N ARG A 47 22.56 -17.94 28.75
CA ARG A 47 23.66 -18.94 28.85
C ARG A 47 23.76 -20.01 27.74
N SER A 48 23.44 -19.63 26.51
CA SER A 48 23.90 -20.28 25.26
C SER A 48 23.83 -19.22 24.14
N LEU A 49 24.95 -18.72 23.61
CA LEU A 49 25.65 -19.22 22.41
C LEU A 49 24.76 -19.24 21.14
N SER A 50 25.08 -18.31 20.23
CA SER A 50 24.93 -18.41 18.78
C SER A 50 23.72 -19.19 18.25
N LYS A 51 22.59 -18.50 18.15
CA LYS A 51 21.69 -18.70 17.01
C LYS A 51 21.76 -17.46 16.15
N THR A 52 22.12 -17.65 14.89
CA THR A 52 21.83 -16.70 13.80
C THR A 52 20.37 -16.33 13.89
N ASP A 53 20.13 -15.09 14.26
CA ASP A 53 18.81 -14.52 14.45
C ASP A 53 18.24 -14.22 13.06
N GLU A 54 17.40 -15.14 12.56
CA GLU A 54 16.91 -15.08 11.18
C GLU A 54 16.25 -13.73 10.89
N LEU A 55 16.92 -12.91 10.07
CA LEU A 55 16.30 -11.78 9.40
C LEU A 55 15.14 -12.35 8.59
N SER A 56 13.91 -11.91 8.89
CA SER A 56 12.78 -12.39 8.12
C SER A 56 12.81 -11.69 6.78
N ASN A 57 13.09 -12.46 5.72
CA ASN A 57 13.04 -11.98 4.34
C ASN A 57 11.61 -11.75 3.84
N GLU A 58 10.62 -11.86 4.73
CA GLU A 58 9.22 -11.56 4.45
C GLU A 58 8.91 -10.06 4.57
N ILE A 59 8.15 -9.57 3.60
CA ILE A 59 7.70 -8.20 3.47
C ILE A 59 6.17 -8.12 3.32
N SER A 60 5.61 -7.00 3.76
CA SER A 60 4.21 -6.61 3.58
C SER A 60 4.16 -5.14 3.18
N ALA A 61 3.26 -4.80 2.27
CA ALA A 61 2.99 -3.44 1.84
C ALA A 61 1.64 -2.99 2.42
N VAL A 62 1.60 -1.77 2.95
CA VAL A 62 0.42 -1.10 3.52
C VAL A 62 0.05 0.07 2.61
N LEU A 63 -1.21 0.10 2.19
CA LEU A 63 -1.81 1.17 1.39
C LEU A 63 -2.55 2.13 2.34
N LYS A 64 -2.29 3.44 2.22
CA LYS A 64 -3.04 4.47 2.93
C LYS A 64 -3.56 5.57 2.02
N LEU A 65 -4.77 6.02 2.30
CA LEU A 65 -5.37 7.23 1.73
C LEU A 65 -5.62 8.19 2.89
N ASP A 66 -5.20 9.46 2.75
CA ASP A 66 -5.33 10.50 3.78
C ASP A 66 -4.85 10.02 5.18
N ASN A 67 -3.67 9.36 5.21
CA ASN A 67 -3.06 8.69 6.37
C ASN A 67 -3.86 7.54 7.00
N THR A 68 -5.03 7.19 6.47
CA THR A 68 -5.86 6.06 6.93
C THR A 68 -5.48 4.79 6.18
N VAL A 69 -5.21 3.69 6.89
CA VAL A 69 -4.91 2.38 6.27
C VAL A 69 -6.16 1.84 5.57
N VAL A 70 -6.05 1.60 4.26
CA VAL A 70 -7.14 1.10 3.40
C VAL A 70 -6.86 -0.29 2.81
N GLY A 71 -5.62 -0.79 2.92
CA GLY A 71 -5.26 -2.13 2.49
C GLY A 71 -3.89 -2.56 3.03
N GLN A 72 -3.68 -3.87 3.13
CA GLN A 72 -2.39 -4.46 3.48
C GLN A 72 -2.19 -5.79 2.74
N THR A 73 -0.99 -6.06 2.24
CA THR A 73 -0.66 -7.35 1.61
C THR A 73 -0.28 -8.42 2.63
N SER A 74 -0.45 -9.68 2.25
CA SER A 74 0.09 -10.79 3.04
C SER A 74 1.62 -10.71 3.21
N TRP A 75 2.15 -11.22 4.33
CA TRP A 75 3.59 -11.35 4.52
C TRP A 75 4.14 -12.42 3.57
N LYS A 76 5.12 -12.04 2.74
CA LYS A 76 5.68 -12.89 1.68
C LYS A 76 7.17 -12.60 1.47
N PRO A 77 8.01 -13.59 1.11
CA PRO A 77 9.41 -13.34 0.76
C PRO A 77 9.58 -12.28 -0.33
N ILE A 78 10.64 -11.46 -0.23
CA ILE A 78 10.98 -10.43 -1.22
C ILE A 78 11.16 -11.02 -2.63
N SER A 79 10.46 -10.44 -3.62
CA SER A 79 10.39 -10.88 -5.01
C SER A 79 9.63 -9.85 -5.86
N ASN A 80 9.85 -9.82 -7.18
CA ASN A 80 9.06 -9.00 -8.11
C ASN A 80 7.57 -9.42 -8.20
N GLN A 81 7.23 -10.63 -7.74
CA GLN A 81 5.87 -11.19 -7.71
C GLN A 81 5.56 -11.81 -6.33
N SER A 82 5.96 -11.13 -5.24
CA SER A 82 5.71 -11.60 -3.86
C SER A 82 4.24 -11.82 -3.52
N TRP A 83 3.36 -10.91 -3.96
CA TRP A 83 1.98 -10.80 -3.46
C TRP A 83 0.93 -11.05 -4.54
N ASP A 84 1.13 -10.50 -5.74
CA ASP A 84 0.12 -10.35 -6.81
C ASP A 84 -1.30 -10.02 -6.31
N GLN A 85 -1.39 -9.08 -5.35
CA GLN A 85 -2.61 -8.80 -4.60
C GLN A 85 -3.29 -7.53 -5.10
N LYS A 86 -4.56 -7.65 -5.48
CA LYS A 86 -5.41 -6.53 -5.92
C LYS A 86 -6.27 -5.99 -4.77
N PHE A 87 -6.40 -4.67 -4.73
CA PHE A 87 -7.25 -3.89 -3.84
C PHE A 87 -8.12 -2.96 -4.66
N THR A 88 -9.36 -2.75 -4.23
CA THR A 88 -10.26 -1.72 -4.77
C THR A 88 -10.52 -0.73 -3.64
N LEU A 89 -10.07 0.51 -3.83
CA LEU A 89 -10.10 1.56 -2.82
C LEU A 89 -11.18 2.59 -3.17
N GLU A 90 -12.02 2.90 -2.19
CA GLU A 90 -12.93 4.05 -2.27
C GLU A 90 -12.14 5.35 -2.06
N LEU A 91 -12.41 6.37 -2.87
CA LEU A 91 -11.74 7.67 -2.80
C LEU A 91 -12.75 8.74 -2.35
N ASP A 92 -12.64 9.24 -1.12
CA ASP A 92 -13.40 10.41 -0.66
C ASP A 92 -12.51 11.64 -0.61
N ARG A 93 -12.40 12.34 -1.74
CA ARG A 93 -11.57 13.56 -1.93
C ARG A 93 -10.06 13.37 -1.71
N SER A 94 -9.62 12.16 -1.39
CA SER A 94 -8.21 11.75 -1.29
C SER A 94 -7.45 12.13 -2.56
N ARG A 95 -6.24 12.67 -2.39
CA ARG A 95 -5.40 13.15 -3.51
C ARG A 95 -4.12 12.37 -3.71
N GLU A 96 -3.69 11.65 -2.69
CA GLU A 96 -2.43 10.92 -2.68
C GLU A 96 -2.64 9.53 -2.07
N LEU A 97 -1.98 8.54 -2.65
CA LEU A 97 -1.87 7.18 -2.12
C LEU A 97 -0.47 6.98 -1.56
N GLU A 98 -0.38 6.68 -0.26
CA GLU A 98 0.85 6.21 0.36
C GLU A 98 0.94 4.69 0.23
N ILE A 99 2.09 4.19 -0.20
CA ILE A 99 2.46 2.77 -0.18
C ILE A 99 3.70 2.61 0.69
N SER A 100 3.54 2.03 1.88
CA SER A 100 4.61 1.80 2.85
C SER A 100 4.97 0.32 2.92
N VAL A 101 6.24 -0.03 2.79
CA VAL A 101 6.75 -1.41 2.81
C VAL A 101 7.47 -1.70 4.13
N TYR A 102 7.14 -2.83 4.75
CA TYR A 102 7.64 -3.27 6.05
C TYR A 102 8.34 -4.62 5.93
N TRP A 103 9.45 -4.79 6.64
CA TRP A 103 10.02 -6.10 6.97
C TRP A 103 9.27 -6.76 8.14
N ARG A 104 9.17 -8.09 8.15
CA ARG A 104 8.55 -8.87 9.23
C ARG A 104 9.48 -9.11 10.43
N ASP A 105 10.27 -8.10 10.79
CA ASP A 105 11.22 -8.16 11.89
C ASP A 105 11.46 -6.76 12.51
N TRP A 106 12.51 -6.63 13.32
CA TRP A 106 12.88 -5.39 14.02
C TRP A 106 13.20 -4.22 13.08
N ARG A 107 13.49 -4.47 11.80
CA ARG A 107 13.73 -3.41 10.81
C ARG A 107 12.46 -2.62 10.52
N SER A 108 11.28 -3.23 10.64
CA SER A 108 9.97 -2.60 10.47
C SER A 108 9.84 -1.85 9.12
N LEU A 109 9.19 -0.67 9.09
CA LEU A 109 9.06 0.19 7.91
C LEU A 109 10.43 0.47 7.29
N CYS A 110 10.66 0.00 6.06
CA CYS A 110 11.94 0.11 5.38
C CYS A 110 11.92 1.04 4.17
N ALA A 111 10.76 1.20 3.50
CA ALA A 111 10.64 2.06 2.33
C ALA A 111 9.21 2.58 2.13
N VAL A 112 9.04 3.71 1.44
CA VAL A 112 7.74 4.34 1.17
C VAL A 112 7.69 4.97 -0.22
N LYS A 113 6.49 5.03 -0.80
CA LYS A 113 6.19 5.85 -1.99
C LYS A 113 4.86 6.57 -1.83
N PHE A 114 4.81 7.80 -2.33
CA PHE A 114 3.59 8.56 -2.51
C PHE A 114 3.29 8.67 -4.00
N LEU A 115 2.04 8.41 -4.37
CA LEU A 115 1.51 8.56 -5.73
C LEU A 115 0.43 9.63 -5.72
N ARG A 116 0.52 10.61 -6.62
CA ARG A 116 -0.55 11.59 -6.79
C ARG A 116 -1.64 10.97 -7.64
N LEU A 117 -2.88 11.05 -7.16
CA LEU A 117 -4.03 10.46 -7.85
C LEU A 117 -4.46 11.30 -9.06
N GLU A 118 -3.99 12.55 -9.17
CA GLU A 118 -4.22 13.42 -10.33
C GLU A 118 -3.55 12.91 -11.62
N ASP A 119 -2.41 12.21 -11.49
CA ASP A 119 -1.64 11.68 -12.62
C ASP A 119 -2.36 10.51 -13.34
N PHE A 120 -3.36 9.89 -12.70
CA PHE A 120 -4.04 8.68 -13.19
C PHE A 120 -5.50 8.92 -13.64
N LEU A 121 -5.94 10.18 -13.77
CA LEU A 121 -7.34 10.56 -14.07
C LEU A 121 -7.80 10.29 -15.52
N ASP A 122 -7.19 9.34 -16.23
CA ASP A 122 -7.46 8.99 -17.63
C ASP A 122 -8.28 7.69 -17.82
N ASN A 123 -8.52 6.95 -16.73
CA ASN A 123 -9.14 5.62 -16.70
C ASN A 123 -8.36 4.53 -17.48
N GLN A 124 -7.06 4.72 -17.68
CA GLN A 124 -6.17 3.67 -18.18
C GLN A 124 -5.59 2.84 -17.04
N ARG A 125 -5.08 1.64 -17.37
CA ARG A 125 -4.29 0.82 -16.45
C ARG A 125 -2.81 1.18 -16.59
N HIS A 126 -2.26 1.77 -15.53
CA HIS A 126 -0.87 2.19 -15.45
C HIS A 126 -0.05 1.11 -14.75
N GLY A 127 0.65 0.28 -15.52
CA GLY A 127 1.69 -0.61 -14.99
C GLY A 127 2.98 0.18 -14.76
N MET A 128 3.52 0.14 -13.54
CA MET A 128 4.60 1.03 -13.12
C MET A 128 5.67 0.33 -12.27
N CYS A 129 6.91 0.81 -12.46
CA CYS A 129 8.09 0.45 -11.68
C CYS A 129 8.43 1.67 -10.79
N LEU A 130 8.19 1.55 -9.50
CA LEU A 130 8.24 2.67 -8.55
C LEU A 130 9.47 2.59 -7.67
N TYR A 131 10.38 3.54 -7.83
CA TYR A 131 11.48 3.73 -6.89
C TYR A 131 10.95 4.22 -5.55
N LEU A 132 11.23 3.46 -4.49
CA LEU A 132 10.84 3.75 -3.11
C LEU A 132 11.94 4.55 -2.39
N GLU A 133 11.53 5.43 -1.48
CA GLU A 133 12.44 6.15 -0.59
C GLU A 133 12.61 5.39 0.73
N PRO A 134 13.84 5.21 1.27
CA PRO A 134 15.13 5.65 0.74
C PRO A 134 15.76 4.70 -0.30
N GLN A 135 15.24 3.47 -0.42
CA GLN A 135 15.74 2.47 -1.38
C GLN A 135 14.68 1.41 -1.67
N GLY A 136 14.60 0.97 -2.93
CA GLY A 136 13.82 -0.19 -3.36
C GLY A 136 13.03 0.06 -4.63
N THR A 137 12.52 -1.01 -5.22
CA THR A 137 11.75 -0.99 -6.46
C THR A 137 10.45 -1.75 -6.23
N LEU A 138 9.30 -1.07 -6.34
CA LEU A 138 7.97 -1.65 -6.20
C LEU A 138 7.31 -1.80 -7.57
N PHE A 139 6.78 -2.98 -7.84
CA PHE A 139 6.02 -3.29 -9.05
C PHE A 139 4.52 -3.20 -8.75
N ALA A 140 3.83 -2.25 -9.37
CA ALA A 140 2.40 -2.02 -9.18
C ALA A 140 1.66 -1.80 -10.50
N GLU A 141 0.36 -2.11 -10.54
CA GLU A 141 -0.57 -1.58 -11.53
C GLU A 141 -1.60 -0.70 -10.81
N VAL A 142 -1.92 0.47 -11.37
CA VAL A 142 -2.94 1.39 -10.83
C VAL A 142 -3.94 1.71 -11.95
N THR A 143 -5.24 1.63 -11.65
CA THR A 143 -6.32 2.05 -12.54
C THR A 143 -7.27 2.94 -11.76
N PHE A 144 -7.37 4.22 -12.14
CA PHE A 144 -8.40 5.10 -11.60
C PHE A 144 -9.73 4.85 -12.32
N PHE A 145 -10.80 4.57 -11.59
CA PHE A 145 -12.14 4.52 -12.14
C PHE A 145 -12.90 5.74 -11.63
N ASN A 146 -13.07 6.74 -12.49
CA ASN A 146 -13.74 7.98 -12.11
C ASN A 146 -15.27 7.74 -11.97
N PRO A 147 -15.85 7.83 -10.76
CA PRO A 147 -17.30 7.68 -10.59
C PRO A 147 -18.07 8.93 -11.05
N VAL A 148 -17.38 10.02 -11.43
CA VAL A 148 -17.99 11.27 -11.88
C VAL A 148 -18.49 11.14 -13.33
N ILE A 149 -19.58 10.38 -13.43
CA ILE A 149 -20.69 10.53 -14.38
C ILE A 149 -20.35 10.14 -15.82
N GLU A 150 -20.90 9.00 -16.28
CA GLU A 150 -21.35 8.86 -17.67
C GLU A 150 -22.31 10.02 -17.98
N ARG A 151 -21.80 11.15 -18.45
CA ARG A 151 -22.61 12.27 -18.89
C ARG A 151 -23.23 11.92 -20.24
N ARG A 152 -24.24 11.04 -20.22
CA ARG A 152 -25.28 11.02 -21.25
C ARG A 152 -25.84 12.43 -21.32
N THR A 153 -25.40 13.20 -22.30
CA THR A 153 -25.79 14.58 -22.52
C THR A 153 -27.27 14.64 -22.90
N LYS A 154 -28.16 14.63 -21.90
CA LYS A 154 -29.61 14.80 -22.06
C LYS A 154 -30.00 16.21 -22.56
N LEU A 155 -29.03 17.07 -22.83
CA LEU A 155 -29.17 18.35 -23.52
C LEU A 155 -29.57 18.14 -24.99
N ARG A 156 -30.85 17.83 -25.24
CA ARG A 156 -31.43 18.05 -26.56
C ARG A 156 -31.49 19.55 -26.81
N ARG A 157 -30.88 20.02 -27.89
CA ARG A 157 -31.09 21.37 -28.42
C ARG A 157 -32.60 21.63 -28.54
N GLN A 158 -33.10 22.66 -27.87
CA GLN A 158 -34.49 23.09 -27.99
C GLN A 158 -34.80 23.34 -29.48
N LYS A 159 -35.89 22.76 -29.99
CA LYS A 159 -36.31 23.03 -31.38
C LYS A 159 -36.53 24.53 -31.52
N LYS A 160 -36.01 25.11 -32.61
CA LYS A 160 -36.09 26.54 -32.89
C LYS A 160 -37.57 26.94 -33.07
N ILE A 161 -38.13 27.61 -32.07
CA ILE A 161 -39.55 28.03 -32.03
C ILE A 161 -39.85 29.27 -32.90
N PHE A 162 -38.81 29.97 -33.37
CA PHE A 162 -38.94 31.14 -34.24
C PHE A 162 -38.60 30.79 -35.70
N SER A 163 -39.61 30.85 -36.57
CA SER A 163 -39.40 30.99 -38.00
C SER A 163 -38.78 32.36 -38.29
N LYS A 164 -37.83 32.42 -39.24
CA LYS A 164 -37.48 33.71 -39.86
C LYS A 164 -38.55 33.94 -40.93
N GLN A 165 -39.40 34.95 -40.74
CA GLN A 165 -40.17 35.51 -41.85
C GLN A 165 -39.22 36.38 -42.69
N GLN A 166 -39.36 36.28 -44.00
CA GLN A 166 -38.71 37.10 -45.02
C GLN A 166 -39.63 37.16 -46.23
#